data_AF-A0A4V0NH55-F1
#
_entry.id   AF-A0A4V0NH55-F1
#
_cell.length_a   1.000
_cell.length_b   1.000
_cell.length_c   1.000
_cell.angle_alpha   90.00
_cell.angle_beta   90.00
_cell.angle_gamma   90.00
#
_symmetry.space_group_name_H-M   'P 1'
#
loop_
_entity.id
_entity.type
_entity.pdbx_description
1 polymer ?
#
loop_
_entity_poly.entity_id
_entity_poly.type
_entity_poly.pdbx_seq_one_letter_code
_entity_poly.pdbx_strand_id
1 'polypeptide(L)'
;MADLTFIEKTKLEKLLGMGGGYVLDFSNRTLEEFVRQSVRKNIYDEVYNYASGSKANRIRAFWDREPNSVVGKLLADLLEYREFSNPSRDEESKRLYQDCRRIAERLSSGCAVGQASTTTSEPVLERPSAREQHLVALGQLKAELEALFVQPDRQEAGLKLERLLNRLFSLFNLAPRRPFELVGEQIDGSFELDHEVYLLEAKWERKPLREKELLVFRGKVEGKSSFTRGMFVAMNGITQEAEAAIRVGKQPTFFVITGHDLMMILLGSLPFDEFLRRRRRLLAEEAAVTAHFDRVAQ
;
A
#
# COMPACT_ATOMS: atom_id res chain seq x y z
N MET A 1 -7.21 6.43 13.98
CA MET A 1 -7.29 5.60 12.77
C MET A 1 -7.52 4.16 13.17
N ALA A 2 -8.50 3.52 12.54
CA ALA A 2 -8.75 2.11 12.72
C ALA A 2 -7.80 1.26 11.88
N ASP A 3 -7.36 0.16 12.45
CA ASP A 3 -6.44 -0.80 11.88
C ASP A 3 -7.20 -1.75 10.94
N LEU A 4 -7.56 -1.23 9.76
CA LEU A 4 -8.23 -1.97 8.69
C LEU A 4 -7.30 -2.14 7.50
N THR A 5 -7.00 -3.38 7.13
CA THR A 5 -6.24 -3.71 5.91
C THR A 5 -7.07 -3.44 4.65
N PHE A 6 -6.41 -3.34 3.48
CA PHE A 6 -7.11 -3.16 2.21
C PHE A 6 -8.12 -4.27 1.91
N ILE A 7 -7.78 -5.53 2.23
CA ILE A 7 -8.69 -6.67 2.02
C ILE A 7 -9.91 -6.54 2.93
N GLU A 8 -9.71 -6.14 4.18
CA GLU A 8 -10.82 -5.91 5.13
C GLU A 8 -11.69 -4.73 4.68
N LYS A 9 -11.09 -3.60 4.28
CA LYS A 9 -11.82 -2.46 3.67
C LYS A 9 -12.60 -2.91 2.44
N THR A 10 -12.01 -3.70 1.55
CA THR A 10 -12.67 -4.23 0.34
C THR A 10 -13.85 -5.14 0.68
N LYS A 11 -13.70 -6.02 1.68
CA LYS A 11 -14.79 -6.89 2.16
C LYS A 11 -15.93 -6.07 2.75
N LEU A 12 -15.61 -5.08 3.59
CA LEU A 12 -16.57 -4.16 4.18
C LEU A 12 -17.28 -3.34 3.10
N GLU A 13 -16.55 -2.79 2.13
CA GLU A 13 -17.14 -2.02 1.02
C GLU A 13 -18.06 -2.86 0.13
N LYS A 14 -17.66 -4.11 -0.18
CA LYS A 14 -18.50 -5.05 -0.92
C LYS A 14 -19.78 -5.36 -0.15
N LEU A 15 -19.67 -5.63 1.15
CA LEU A 15 -20.82 -6.01 1.98
C LEU A 15 -21.76 -4.84 2.27
N LEU A 16 -21.21 -3.63 2.42
CA LEU A 16 -21.97 -2.39 2.70
C LEU A 16 -22.43 -1.66 1.44
N GLY A 17 -22.11 -2.16 0.23
CA GLY A 17 -22.56 -1.56 -1.03
C GLY A 17 -21.92 -0.20 -1.34
N MET A 18 -20.64 -0.01 -1.02
CA MET A 18 -19.98 1.30 -1.03
C MET A 18 -19.37 1.74 -2.37
N GLY A 19 -19.39 0.88 -3.38
CA GLY A 19 -18.76 1.15 -4.69
C GLY A 19 -19.32 2.36 -5.43
N GLY A 20 -20.59 2.72 -5.21
CA GLY A 20 -21.26 3.86 -5.84
C GLY A 20 -21.37 5.13 -5.00
N GLY A 21 -20.68 5.21 -3.85
CA GLY A 21 -20.81 6.35 -2.92
C GLY A 21 -21.97 6.24 -1.92
N TYR A 22 -22.76 5.16 -2.00
CA TYR A 22 -23.83 4.81 -1.06
C TYR A 22 -23.29 3.98 0.11
N VAL A 23 -24.11 3.80 1.15
CA VAL A 23 -23.83 2.91 2.29
C VAL A 23 -25.16 2.27 2.61
N LEU A 24 -25.30 0.98 2.31
CA LEU A 24 -26.56 0.25 2.41
C LEU A 24 -27.72 1.04 1.76
N ASP A 25 -28.90 1.03 2.37
CA ASP A 25 -30.09 1.78 1.95
C ASP A 25 -30.25 3.14 2.66
N PHE A 26 -29.19 3.64 3.33
CA PHE A 26 -29.27 4.88 4.08
C PHE A 26 -29.42 6.13 3.19
N SER A 27 -30.34 7.01 3.58
CA SER A 27 -30.34 8.42 3.18
C SER A 27 -29.27 9.20 3.96
N ASN A 28 -29.00 10.45 3.58
CA ASN A 28 -28.04 11.24 4.33
C ASN A 28 -28.48 11.46 5.79
N ARG A 29 -29.76 11.80 6.00
CA ARG A 29 -30.36 12.00 7.33
C ARG A 29 -30.30 10.73 8.17
N THR A 30 -30.72 9.60 7.62
CA THR A 30 -30.77 8.34 8.37
C THR A 30 -29.38 7.79 8.69
N LEU A 31 -28.37 8.02 7.82
CA LEU A 31 -26.98 7.71 8.15
C LEU A 31 -26.45 8.59 9.30
N GLU A 32 -26.77 9.89 9.30
CA GLU A 32 -26.36 10.79 10.40
C GLU A 32 -26.93 10.33 11.74
N GLU A 33 -28.24 10.08 11.79
CA GLU A 33 -28.93 9.59 12.98
C GLU A 33 -28.35 8.27 13.46
N PHE A 34 -28.10 7.33 12.53
CA PHE A 34 -27.52 6.02 12.84
C PHE A 34 -26.13 6.15 13.49
N VAL A 35 -25.23 6.92 12.88
CA VAL A 35 -23.86 7.12 13.41
C VAL A 35 -23.91 7.87 14.75
N ARG A 36 -24.80 8.86 14.89
CA ARG A 36 -24.98 9.58 16.16
C ARG A 36 -25.50 8.66 17.27
N GLN A 37 -26.42 7.74 16.98
CA GLN A 37 -26.92 6.78 17.97
C GLN A 37 -25.88 5.72 18.34
N SER A 38 -25.15 5.20 17.34
CA SER A 38 -24.16 4.13 17.53
C SER A 38 -22.93 4.59 18.32
N VAL A 39 -22.34 5.72 17.90
CA VAL A 39 -21.01 6.16 18.38
C VAL A 39 -20.96 7.62 18.84
N ARG A 40 -22.11 8.31 18.90
CA ARG A 40 -22.23 9.72 19.33
C ARG A 40 -21.37 10.70 18.52
N LYS A 41 -21.17 10.40 17.23
CA LYS A 41 -20.46 11.27 16.28
C LYS A 41 -21.36 11.73 15.15
N ASN A 42 -21.04 12.88 14.55
CA ASN A 42 -21.72 13.36 13.37
C ASN A 42 -20.85 13.08 12.12
N ILE A 43 -21.29 12.13 11.29
CA ILE A 43 -20.57 11.73 10.08
C ILE A 43 -20.47 12.84 9.02
N TYR A 44 -21.26 13.92 9.17
CA TYR A 44 -21.23 15.07 8.26
C TYR A 44 -20.26 16.18 8.67
N ASP A 45 -19.61 16.07 9.83
CA ASP A 45 -18.59 17.03 10.26
C ASP A 45 -17.45 17.16 9.23
N GLU A 46 -16.84 18.34 9.16
CA GLU A 46 -15.78 18.66 8.19
C GLU A 46 -14.59 17.70 8.27
N VAL A 47 -14.29 17.18 9.46
CA VAL A 47 -13.21 16.20 9.69
C VAL A 47 -13.39 14.89 8.92
N TYR A 48 -14.63 14.56 8.52
CA TYR A 48 -14.96 13.41 7.68
C TYR A 48 -15.28 13.79 6.24
N ASN A 49 -15.20 15.07 5.87
CA ASN A 49 -15.42 15.51 4.50
C ASN A 49 -14.22 15.13 3.63
N TYR A 50 -14.32 13.98 2.96
CA TYR A 50 -13.27 13.41 2.13
C TYR A 50 -13.73 13.24 0.69
N ALA A 51 -12.82 13.53 -0.26
CA ALA A 51 -13.07 13.45 -1.70
C ALA A 51 -14.38 14.15 -2.11
N SER A 52 -15.32 13.44 -2.76
CA SER A 52 -16.61 14.01 -3.19
C SER A 52 -17.62 14.27 -2.06
N GLY A 53 -17.28 13.95 -0.81
CA GLY A 53 -18.18 14.12 0.35
C GLY A 53 -19.36 13.14 0.39
N SER A 54 -19.35 12.10 -0.47
CA SER A 54 -20.35 11.03 -0.48
C SER A 54 -20.41 10.27 0.86
N LYS A 55 -21.53 9.59 1.14
CA LYS A 55 -21.70 8.76 2.35
C LYS A 55 -20.57 7.76 2.51
N ALA A 56 -20.21 7.05 1.43
CA ALA A 56 -19.12 6.09 1.46
C ALA A 56 -17.77 6.76 1.77
N ASN A 57 -17.48 7.91 1.16
CA ASN A 57 -16.25 8.65 1.43
C ASN A 57 -16.16 9.14 2.87
N ARG A 58 -17.28 9.53 3.48
CA ARG A 58 -17.33 9.90 4.89
C ARG A 58 -17.10 8.71 5.81
N ILE A 59 -17.63 7.53 5.47
CA ILE A 59 -17.34 6.28 6.21
C ILE A 59 -15.87 5.87 6.06
N ARG A 60 -15.27 6.02 4.86
CA ARG A 60 -13.82 5.81 4.67
C ARG A 60 -13.00 6.76 5.53
N ALA A 61 -13.35 8.04 5.53
CA ALA A 61 -12.71 9.03 6.41
C ALA A 61 -12.91 8.67 7.88
N PHE A 62 -14.10 8.18 8.27
CA PHE A 62 -14.36 7.72 9.63
C PHE A 62 -13.42 6.58 10.03
N TRP A 63 -13.20 5.59 9.16
CA TRP A 63 -12.22 4.53 9.38
C TRP A 63 -10.81 5.10 9.60
N ASP A 64 -10.44 6.11 8.82
CA ASP A 64 -9.09 6.67 8.87
C ASP A 64 -8.87 7.63 10.06
N ARG A 65 -9.93 8.28 10.56
CA ARG A 65 -9.84 9.30 11.61
C ARG A 65 -10.11 8.74 13.01
N GLU A 66 -10.96 7.73 13.14
CA GLU A 66 -11.43 7.23 14.44
C GLU A 66 -10.61 6.06 15.00
N PRO A 67 -10.63 5.80 16.31
CA PRO A 67 -9.94 4.65 16.90
C PRO A 67 -10.70 3.33 16.66
N ASN A 68 -9.99 2.21 16.83
CA ASN A 68 -10.52 0.85 16.63
C ASN A 68 -11.84 0.60 17.36
N SER A 69 -11.97 1.01 18.62
CA SER A 69 -13.19 0.77 19.40
C SER A 69 -14.42 1.47 18.81
N VAL A 70 -14.25 2.70 18.35
CA VAL A 70 -15.32 3.51 17.75
C VAL A 70 -15.69 2.97 16.37
N VAL A 71 -14.70 2.65 15.54
CA VAL A 71 -14.94 2.05 14.20
C VAL A 71 -15.52 0.65 14.31
N GLY A 72 -15.01 -0.17 15.22
CA GLY A 72 -15.49 -1.52 15.49
C GLY A 72 -16.95 -1.52 15.95
N LYS A 73 -17.31 -0.62 16.86
CA LYS A 73 -18.70 -0.45 17.31
C LYS A 73 -19.61 -0.05 16.15
N LEU A 74 -19.24 0.97 15.37
CA LEU A 74 -20.03 1.41 14.22
C LEU A 74 -20.18 0.29 13.17
N LEU A 75 -19.11 -0.44 12.89
CA LEU A 75 -19.14 -1.55 11.95
C LEU A 75 -20.02 -2.70 12.45
N ALA A 76 -19.96 -3.06 13.73
CA ALA A 76 -20.81 -4.08 14.31
C ALA A 76 -22.29 -3.72 14.13
N ASP A 77 -22.66 -2.47 14.42
CA ASP A 77 -24.04 -2.00 14.30
C ASP A 77 -24.48 -1.96 12.83
N LEU A 78 -23.62 -1.52 11.91
CA LEU A 78 -23.90 -1.52 10.47
C LEU A 78 -24.10 -2.94 9.92
N LEU A 79 -23.31 -3.91 10.40
CA LEU A 79 -23.42 -5.31 9.99
C LEU A 79 -24.70 -5.95 10.52
N GLU A 80 -25.06 -5.68 11.78
CA GLU A 80 -26.33 -6.12 12.36
C GLU A 80 -27.52 -5.57 11.56
N TYR A 81 -27.52 -4.27 11.26
CA TYR A 81 -28.54 -3.66 10.42
C TYR A 81 -28.59 -4.27 9.01
N ARG A 82 -27.43 -4.51 8.38
CA ARG A 82 -27.35 -5.16 7.07
C ARG A 82 -27.99 -6.55 7.10
N GLU A 83 -27.70 -7.37 8.11
CA GLU A 83 -28.23 -8.73 8.20
C GLU A 83 -29.73 -8.74 8.50
N PHE A 84 -30.23 -7.75 9.24
CA PHE A 84 -31.67 -7.54 9.45
C PHE A 84 -32.40 -7.12 8.16
N SER A 85 -31.88 -6.14 7.44
CA SER A 85 -32.54 -5.57 6.25
C SER A 85 -32.37 -6.43 4.99
N ASN A 86 -31.23 -7.10 4.82
CA ASN A 86 -30.96 -7.97 3.68
C ASN A 86 -30.10 -9.19 4.09
N PRO A 87 -30.73 -10.27 4.60
CA PRO A 87 -30.02 -11.43 5.13
C PRO A 87 -29.15 -12.15 4.10
N SER A 88 -28.06 -12.76 4.57
CA SER A 88 -27.15 -13.57 3.74
C SER A 88 -27.81 -14.89 3.31
N ARG A 89 -28.15 -15.03 2.02
CA ARG A 89 -28.88 -16.20 1.51
C ARG A 89 -27.97 -17.33 1.04
N ASP A 90 -26.89 -17.00 0.35
CA ASP A 90 -25.92 -17.94 -0.20
C ASP A 90 -24.66 -18.07 0.69
N GLU A 91 -23.91 -19.15 0.48
CA GLU A 91 -22.71 -19.46 1.27
C GLU A 91 -21.58 -18.44 1.08
N GLU A 92 -21.46 -17.79 -0.08
CA GLU A 92 -20.45 -16.75 -0.29
C GLU A 92 -20.79 -15.49 0.53
N SER A 93 -22.05 -15.05 0.47
CA SER A 93 -22.56 -13.93 1.27
C SER A 93 -22.43 -14.18 2.77
N LYS A 94 -22.72 -15.40 3.25
CA LYS A 94 -22.55 -15.77 4.65
C LYS A 94 -21.07 -15.73 5.08
N ARG A 95 -20.16 -16.23 4.24
CA ARG A 95 -18.71 -16.17 4.51
C ARG A 95 -18.22 -14.73 4.56
N LEU A 96 -18.65 -13.89 3.62
CA LEU A 96 -18.30 -12.48 3.59
C LEU A 96 -18.81 -11.73 4.83
N TYR A 97 -20.06 -12.01 5.25
CA TYR A 97 -20.64 -11.47 6.47
C TYR A 97 -19.85 -11.90 7.71
N GLN A 98 -19.54 -13.18 7.85
CA GLN A 98 -18.73 -13.70 8.96
C GLN A 98 -17.34 -13.08 9.00
N ASP A 99 -16.69 -12.91 7.85
CA ASP A 99 -15.40 -12.23 7.76
C ASP A 99 -15.49 -10.77 8.25
N CYS A 100 -16.51 -10.03 7.80
CA CYS A 100 -16.75 -8.65 8.24
C CYS A 100 -17.09 -8.56 9.73
N ARG A 101 -17.86 -9.52 10.26
CA ARG A 101 -18.17 -9.61 11.69
C ARG A 101 -16.90 -9.82 12.53
N ARG A 102 -16.01 -10.74 12.11
CA ARG A 102 -14.72 -10.96 12.80
C ARG A 102 -13.85 -9.69 12.77
N ILE A 103 -13.90 -8.91 11.70
CA ILE A 103 -13.21 -7.62 11.62
C ILE A 103 -13.78 -6.64 12.65
N ALA A 104 -15.12 -6.47 12.71
CA ALA A 104 -15.76 -5.59 13.68
C ALA A 104 -15.51 -6.01 15.13
N GLU A 105 -15.56 -7.31 15.42
CA GLU A 105 -15.23 -7.89 16.72
C GLU A 105 -13.76 -7.67 17.09
N ARG A 106 -12.82 -7.86 16.14
CA ARG A 106 -11.39 -7.57 16.34
C ARG A 106 -11.15 -6.12 16.72
N LEU A 107 -11.81 -5.20 16.02
CA LEU A 107 -11.71 -3.77 16.29
C LEU A 107 -12.35 -3.37 17.63
N SER A 108 -13.45 -4.02 18.02
CA SER A 108 -14.16 -3.76 19.28
C SER A 108 -13.46 -4.37 20.51
N SER A 109 -12.77 -5.50 20.33
CA SER A 109 -12.11 -6.26 21.42
C SER A 109 -10.80 -5.65 21.92
N GLY A 110 -10.34 -4.55 21.31
CA GLY A 110 -9.21 -3.75 21.80
C GLY A 110 -9.54 -2.84 22.99
N CYS A 111 -10.73 -2.98 23.59
CA CYS A 111 -11.21 -2.16 24.69
C CYS A 111 -11.87 -3.03 25.77
N ALA A 112 -11.07 -3.56 26.70
CA ALA A 112 -11.57 -4.02 27.98
C ALA A 112 -11.00 -3.10 29.06
N VAL A 113 -11.75 -2.05 29.40
CA VAL A 113 -11.61 -1.38 30.70
C VAL A 113 -12.86 -1.69 31.51
N GLY A 114 -12.65 -2.53 32.53
CA GLY A 114 -13.31 -2.41 33.82
C GLY A 114 -14.65 -3.12 34.00
N GLN A 115 -14.62 -4.35 34.53
CA GLN A 115 -15.11 -4.57 35.89
C GLN A 115 -14.19 -5.56 36.63
N ALA A 116 -13.97 -5.26 37.91
CA ALA A 116 -12.96 -5.83 38.77
C ALA A 116 -13.20 -7.31 39.09
N SER A 117 -12.15 -8.13 39.02
CA SER A 117 -11.84 -9.11 40.06
C SER A 117 -10.37 -9.52 39.94
N THR A 118 -9.67 -9.36 41.05
CA THR A 118 -8.42 -10.01 41.46
C THR A 118 -8.26 -11.40 40.84
N THR A 119 -7.11 -11.74 40.26
CA THR A 119 -6.13 -12.75 40.72
C THR A 119 -5.09 -13.03 39.61
N THR A 120 -3.82 -13.12 40.03
CA THR A 120 -2.67 -13.76 39.36
C THR A 120 -2.12 -13.12 38.07
N SER A 121 -1.00 -12.44 38.24
CA SER A 121 -0.10 -11.96 37.20
C SER A 121 0.58 -13.12 36.45
N GLU A 122 0.20 -13.34 35.20
CA GLU A 122 1.08 -13.89 34.16
C GLU A 122 1.40 -12.77 33.16
N PRO A 123 2.61 -12.72 32.58
CA PRO A 123 3.02 -11.63 31.71
C PRO A 123 2.24 -11.68 30.39
N VAL A 124 1.36 -10.71 30.18
CA VAL A 124 0.64 -10.54 28.91
C VAL A 124 1.64 -10.06 27.87
N LEU A 125 1.97 -10.92 26.90
CA LEU A 125 2.74 -10.57 25.71
C LEU A 125 1.95 -9.51 24.91
N GLU A 126 2.32 -8.24 25.06
CA GLU A 126 1.78 -7.13 24.29
C GLU A 126 1.92 -7.40 22.79
N ARG A 127 0.80 -7.39 22.06
CA ARG A 127 0.83 -7.56 20.61
C ARG A 127 1.31 -6.24 19.98
N PRO A 128 2.33 -6.27 19.09
CA PRO A 128 2.84 -5.05 18.48
C PRO A 128 1.75 -4.31 17.69
N SER A 129 1.66 -3.00 17.86
CA SER A 129 0.83 -2.06 17.13
C SER A 129 1.06 -2.13 15.61
N ALA A 130 0.13 -1.63 14.79
CA ALA A 130 0.29 -1.63 13.32
C ALA A 130 1.59 -0.93 12.86
N ARG A 131 2.01 0.13 13.56
CA ARG A 131 3.30 0.78 13.31
C ARG A 131 4.47 -0.16 13.65
N GLU A 132 4.40 -0.86 14.77
CA GLU A 132 5.43 -1.84 15.16
C GLU A 132 5.43 -3.05 14.23
N GLN A 133 4.26 -3.54 13.78
CA GLN A 133 4.16 -4.59 12.77
C GLN A 133 4.74 -4.14 11.43
N HIS A 134 4.50 -2.89 11.03
CA HIS A 134 5.09 -2.31 9.83
C HIS A 134 6.61 -2.20 9.96
N LEU A 135 7.12 -1.73 11.10
CA LEU A 135 8.56 -1.68 11.40
C LEU A 135 9.18 -3.09 11.46
N VAL A 136 8.48 -4.07 12.03
CA VAL A 136 8.90 -5.48 12.05
C VAL A 136 8.93 -6.05 10.62
N ALA A 137 7.92 -5.76 9.80
CA ALA A 137 7.88 -6.18 8.40
C ALA A 137 9.01 -5.55 7.58
N LEU A 138 9.30 -4.25 7.76
CA LEU A 138 10.47 -3.60 7.18
C LEU A 138 11.77 -4.24 7.67
N GLY A 139 11.87 -4.56 8.96
CA GLY A 139 13.01 -5.27 9.54
C GLY A 139 13.22 -6.68 8.95
N GLN A 140 12.13 -7.41 8.68
CA GLN A 140 12.19 -8.71 7.99
C GLN A 140 12.67 -8.55 6.54
N LEU A 141 12.10 -7.60 5.79
CA LEU A 141 12.53 -7.32 4.41
C LEU A 141 13.98 -6.83 4.36
N LYS A 142 14.43 -6.05 5.35
CA LYS A 142 15.84 -5.65 5.52
C LYS A 142 16.74 -6.87 5.66
N ALA A 143 16.43 -7.76 6.62
CA ALA A 143 17.24 -8.95 6.86
C ALA A 143 17.28 -9.87 5.63
N GLU A 144 16.17 -9.99 4.90
CA GLU A 144 16.13 -10.70 3.64
C GLU A 144 17.05 -10.05 2.60
N LEU A 145 17.00 -8.71 2.43
CA LEU A 145 17.85 -8.01 1.48
C LEU A 145 19.34 -8.19 1.81
N GLU A 146 19.72 -8.10 3.10
CA GLU A 146 21.09 -8.34 3.58
C GLU A 146 21.57 -9.76 3.24
N ALA A 147 20.72 -10.77 3.41
CA ALA A 147 21.03 -12.14 3.03
C ALA A 147 21.23 -12.31 1.51
N LEU A 148 20.52 -11.54 0.68
CA LEU A 148 20.70 -11.57 -0.77
C LEU A 148 22.02 -10.94 -1.22
N PHE A 149 22.56 -9.95 -0.49
CA PHE A 149 23.87 -9.37 -0.83
C PHE A 149 24.99 -10.42 -0.78
N VAL A 150 24.92 -11.35 0.17
CA VAL A 150 25.91 -12.42 0.35
C VAL A 150 25.65 -13.68 -0.49
N GLN A 151 24.53 -13.76 -1.21
CA GLN A 151 24.17 -14.93 -2.03
C GLN A 151 25.08 -15.06 -3.27
N PRO A 152 25.96 -16.09 -3.40
CA PRO A 152 26.87 -16.19 -4.55
C PRO A 152 26.17 -16.25 -5.92
N ASP A 153 25.00 -16.89 -5.99
CA ASP A 153 24.20 -16.99 -7.20
C ASP A 153 23.41 -15.69 -7.45
N ARG A 154 23.82 -14.94 -8.47
CA ARG A 154 23.18 -13.67 -8.85
C ARG A 154 21.81 -13.86 -9.51
N GLN A 155 21.61 -14.97 -10.22
CA GLN A 155 20.31 -15.27 -10.82
C GLN A 155 19.29 -15.58 -9.74
N GLU A 156 19.68 -16.41 -8.75
CA GLU A 156 18.83 -16.69 -7.59
C GLU A 156 18.58 -15.43 -6.75
N ALA A 157 19.60 -14.60 -6.55
CA ALA A 157 19.45 -13.31 -5.85
C ALA A 157 18.46 -12.38 -6.57
N GLY A 158 18.49 -12.32 -7.90
CA GLY A 158 17.53 -11.57 -8.71
C GLY A 158 16.09 -12.04 -8.52
N LEU A 159 15.86 -13.36 -8.62
CA LEU A 159 14.52 -13.93 -8.44
C LEU A 159 13.97 -13.68 -7.02
N LYS A 160 14.83 -13.76 -5.99
CA LYS A 160 14.42 -13.45 -4.61
C LYS A 160 14.20 -11.96 -4.40
N LEU A 161 14.98 -11.10 -5.06
CA LEU A 161 14.78 -9.65 -5.04
C LEU A 161 13.42 -9.26 -5.62
N GLU A 162 12.98 -9.86 -6.73
CA GLU A 162 11.65 -9.61 -7.30
C GLU A 162 10.54 -9.90 -6.29
N ARG A 163 10.65 -11.01 -5.54
CA ARG A 163 9.68 -11.36 -4.49
C ARG A 163 9.70 -10.37 -3.33
N LEU A 164 10.90 -9.94 -2.93
CA LEU A 164 11.10 -8.94 -1.89
C LEU A 164 10.45 -7.60 -2.29
N LEU A 165 10.70 -7.14 -3.52
CA LEU A 165 10.11 -5.92 -4.08
C LEU A 165 8.57 -6.02 -4.12
N ASN A 166 8.00 -7.13 -4.59
CA ASN A 166 6.55 -7.35 -4.58
C ASN A 166 5.96 -7.23 -3.16
N ARG A 167 6.64 -7.76 -2.14
CA ARG A 167 6.22 -7.61 -0.74
C ARG A 167 6.37 -6.19 -0.24
N LEU A 168 7.45 -5.49 -0.61
CA LEU A 168 7.65 -4.08 -0.29
C LEU A 168 6.53 -3.21 -0.90
N PHE A 169 6.23 -3.36 -2.19
CA PHE A 169 5.12 -2.63 -2.82
C PHE A 169 3.77 -2.95 -2.15
N SER A 170 3.52 -4.21 -1.80
CA SER A 170 2.30 -4.61 -1.09
C SER A 170 2.22 -3.94 0.29
N LEU A 171 3.34 -3.86 1.02
CA LEU A 171 3.42 -3.22 2.33
C LEU A 171 3.06 -1.72 2.29
N PHE A 172 3.36 -1.07 1.16
CA PHE A 172 3.05 0.35 0.91
C PHE A 172 1.78 0.57 0.08
N ASN A 173 0.95 -0.46 -0.12
CA ASN A 173 -0.32 -0.39 -0.86
C ASN A 173 -0.20 0.07 -2.32
N LEU A 174 0.90 -0.28 -3.00
CA LEU A 174 1.17 0.13 -4.37
C LEU A 174 0.59 -0.84 -5.43
N ALA A 175 -0.39 -1.67 -5.06
CA ALA A 175 -1.06 -2.64 -5.95
C ALA A 175 -0.12 -3.38 -6.94
N PRO A 176 0.92 -4.09 -6.47
CA PRO A 176 1.90 -4.71 -7.35
C PRO A 176 1.28 -5.82 -8.19
N ARG A 177 1.69 -5.88 -9.46
CA ARG A 177 1.39 -6.95 -10.40
C ARG A 177 2.67 -7.73 -10.69
N ARG A 178 2.56 -9.06 -10.60
CA ARG A 178 3.63 -10.03 -10.91
C ARG A 178 4.09 -9.92 -12.37
N PRO A 179 5.27 -10.50 -12.71
CA PRO A 179 5.77 -10.52 -14.08
C PRO A 179 4.71 -10.93 -15.09
N PHE A 180 4.71 -10.27 -16.24
CA PHE A 180 3.80 -10.58 -17.33
C PHE A 180 4.49 -10.42 -18.69
N GLU A 181 4.03 -11.21 -19.66
CA GLU A 181 4.51 -11.16 -21.03
C GLU A 181 3.48 -10.43 -21.89
N LEU A 182 3.93 -9.39 -22.59
CA LEU A 182 3.26 -8.85 -23.76
C LEU A 182 3.93 -9.46 -25.00
N VAL A 183 3.30 -9.39 -26.17
CA VAL A 183 3.80 -10.02 -27.41
C VAL A 183 5.28 -9.66 -27.66
N GLY A 184 6.19 -10.59 -27.36
CA GLY A 184 7.64 -10.42 -27.50
C GLY A 184 8.35 -9.58 -26.43
N GLU A 185 7.69 -9.19 -25.34
CA GLU A 185 8.23 -8.29 -24.31
C GLU A 185 7.95 -8.81 -22.90
N GLN A 186 9.01 -9.11 -22.14
CA GLN A 186 8.92 -9.48 -20.72
C GLN A 186 9.06 -8.24 -19.82
N ILE A 187 8.10 -8.07 -18.90
CA ILE A 187 8.11 -7.03 -17.87
C ILE A 187 8.12 -7.71 -16.50
N ASP A 188 9.09 -7.36 -15.65
CA ASP A 188 9.28 -7.99 -14.33
C ASP A 188 8.15 -7.66 -13.36
N GLY A 189 7.44 -6.56 -13.58
CA GLY A 189 6.19 -6.27 -12.91
C GLY A 189 5.66 -4.88 -13.18
N SER A 190 4.62 -4.51 -12.45
CA SER A 190 4.13 -3.14 -12.42
C SER A 190 3.53 -2.82 -11.05
N PHE A 191 3.36 -1.54 -10.75
CA PHE A 191 2.66 -1.08 -9.54
C PHE A 191 1.90 0.22 -9.84
N GLU A 192 0.97 0.59 -8.96
CA GLU A 192 0.20 1.83 -9.05
C GLU A 192 0.69 2.82 -7.98
N LEU A 193 0.90 4.07 -8.39
CA LEU A 193 1.19 5.18 -7.48
C LEU A 193 0.36 6.38 -7.91
N ASP A 194 -0.50 6.87 -7.01
CA ASP A 194 -1.40 8.01 -7.25
C ASP A 194 -2.15 7.92 -8.59
N HIS A 195 -2.68 6.74 -8.92
CA HIS A 195 -3.43 6.42 -10.16
C HIS A 195 -2.60 6.40 -11.46
N GLU A 196 -1.28 6.51 -11.37
CA GLU A 196 -0.37 6.27 -12.49
C GLU A 196 0.21 4.85 -12.40
N VAL A 197 0.35 4.20 -13.56
CA VAL A 197 0.97 2.87 -13.66
C VAL A 197 2.48 3.02 -13.86
N TYR A 198 3.23 2.30 -13.03
CA TYR A 198 4.67 2.18 -13.12
C TYR A 198 5.06 0.79 -13.58
N LEU A 199 5.76 0.68 -14.71
CA LEU A 199 6.46 -0.55 -15.07
C LEU A 199 7.69 -0.72 -14.20
N LEU A 200 7.98 -1.95 -13.83
CA LEU A 200 9.13 -2.33 -13.01
C LEU A 200 10.07 -3.23 -13.80
N GLU A 201 11.35 -2.94 -13.72
CA GLU A 201 12.43 -3.86 -14.10
C GLU A 201 13.50 -3.84 -13.02
N ALA A 202 14.01 -5.02 -12.64
CA ALA A 202 14.97 -5.18 -11.57
C ALA A 202 16.19 -5.97 -12.03
N LYS A 203 17.39 -5.42 -11.80
CA LYS A 203 18.66 -6.02 -12.21
C LYS A 203 19.66 -6.02 -11.07
N TRP A 204 20.29 -7.19 -10.86
CA TRP A 204 21.32 -7.40 -9.84
C TRP A 204 22.63 -7.91 -10.45
N GLU A 205 23.24 -7.10 -11.31
CA GLU A 205 24.54 -7.41 -11.92
C GLU A 205 25.71 -7.12 -10.98
N ARG A 206 26.85 -7.80 -11.18
CA ARG A 206 28.05 -7.60 -10.35
C ARG A 206 28.68 -6.21 -10.48
N LYS A 207 28.50 -5.57 -11.63
CA LYS A 207 29.03 -4.24 -11.93
C LYS A 207 27.87 -3.27 -12.16
N PRO A 208 28.09 -1.95 -12.01
CA PRO A 208 27.10 -0.95 -12.40
C PRO A 208 26.65 -1.17 -13.85
N LEU A 209 25.36 -1.00 -14.09
CA LEU A 209 24.77 -1.25 -15.41
C LEU A 209 25.19 -0.20 -16.42
N ARG A 210 25.29 -0.64 -17.67
CA ARG A 210 25.59 0.20 -18.83
C ARG A 210 24.30 0.64 -19.53
N GLU A 211 24.45 1.59 -20.44
CA GLU A 211 23.36 2.22 -21.19
C GLU A 211 22.37 1.23 -21.84
N LYS A 212 22.86 0.10 -22.38
CA LYS A 212 22.04 -0.87 -23.13
C LYS A 212 20.78 -1.29 -22.37
N GLU A 213 20.91 -1.67 -21.10
CA GLU A 213 19.78 -2.15 -20.31
C GLU A 213 18.74 -1.04 -20.08
N LEU A 214 19.21 0.19 -19.87
CA LEU A 214 18.35 1.36 -19.67
C LEU A 214 17.59 1.74 -20.94
N LEU A 215 18.22 1.64 -22.11
CA LEU A 215 17.57 1.88 -23.41
C LEU A 215 16.51 0.83 -23.74
N VAL A 216 16.79 -0.44 -23.43
CA VAL A 216 15.81 -1.52 -23.59
C VAL A 216 14.57 -1.23 -22.74
N PHE A 217 14.76 -0.92 -21.46
CA PHE A 217 13.63 -0.58 -20.59
C PHE A 217 12.90 0.69 -21.01
N ARG A 218 13.63 1.72 -21.46
CA ARG A 218 13.02 2.93 -22.05
C ARG A 218 12.06 2.58 -23.16
N GLY A 219 12.47 1.73 -24.10
CA GLY A 219 11.64 1.30 -25.23
C GLY A 219 10.36 0.61 -24.76
N LYS A 220 10.45 -0.21 -23.70
CA LYS A 220 9.28 -0.85 -23.07
C LYS A 220 8.28 0.18 -22.53
N VAL A 221 8.77 1.21 -21.82
CA VAL A 221 7.93 2.27 -21.25
C VAL A 221 7.35 3.18 -22.34
N GLU A 222 8.17 3.62 -23.30
CA GLU A 222 7.76 4.45 -24.45
C GLU A 222 6.73 3.74 -25.35
N GLY A 223 6.73 2.40 -25.38
CA GLY A 223 5.74 1.60 -26.08
C GLY A 223 4.38 1.49 -25.38
N LYS A 224 4.20 2.10 -24.20
CA LYS A 224 2.91 2.14 -23.49
C LYS A 224 2.25 3.51 -23.62
N SER A 225 1.21 3.74 -22.82
CA SER A 225 0.52 5.03 -22.79
C SER A 225 1.43 6.14 -22.24
N SER A 226 1.17 7.39 -22.63
CA SER A 226 1.93 8.56 -22.18
C SER A 226 1.88 8.81 -20.67
N PHE A 227 0.90 8.23 -19.96
CA PHE A 227 0.80 8.27 -18.49
C PHE A 227 1.54 7.11 -17.80
N THR A 228 2.09 6.15 -18.55
CA THR A 228 2.88 5.06 -17.99
C THR A 228 4.29 5.57 -17.72
N ARG A 229 4.77 5.36 -16.50
CA ARG A 229 6.14 5.66 -16.10
C ARG A 229 6.88 4.35 -15.82
N GLY A 230 8.20 4.41 -15.69
CA GLY A 230 9.01 3.29 -15.24
C GLY A 230 9.70 3.54 -13.91
N MET A 231 9.93 2.46 -13.18
CA MET A 231 10.92 2.39 -12.12
C MET A 231 11.90 1.27 -12.44
N PHE A 232 13.18 1.62 -12.52
CA PHE A 232 14.24 0.66 -12.77
C PHE A 232 15.06 0.45 -11.50
N VAL A 233 15.16 -0.79 -11.02
CA VAL A 233 15.95 -1.14 -9.84
C VAL A 233 17.32 -1.65 -10.28
N ALA A 234 18.37 -0.87 -10.02
CA ALA A 234 19.75 -1.23 -10.32
C ALA A 234 20.51 -1.42 -9.00
N MET A 235 20.63 -2.65 -8.50
CA MET A 235 21.16 -2.91 -7.15
C MET A 235 22.56 -2.33 -6.91
N ASN A 236 23.44 -2.42 -7.91
CA ASN A 236 24.79 -1.87 -7.89
C ASN A 236 24.92 -0.56 -8.70
N GLY A 237 23.80 0.12 -8.94
CA GLY A 237 23.75 1.39 -9.67
C GLY A 237 24.00 1.27 -11.18
N ILE A 238 24.20 2.43 -11.81
CA ILE A 238 24.49 2.59 -13.24
C ILE A 238 25.79 3.37 -13.40
N THR A 239 26.46 3.24 -14.54
CA THR A 239 27.66 4.05 -14.80
C THR A 239 27.31 5.50 -15.10
N GLN A 240 28.25 6.42 -14.90
CA GLN A 240 28.06 7.84 -15.20
C GLN A 240 27.77 8.07 -16.70
N GLU A 241 28.41 7.28 -17.57
CA GLU A 241 28.17 7.34 -19.01
C GLU A 241 26.74 6.90 -19.34
N ALA A 242 26.22 5.87 -18.68
CA ALA A 242 24.85 5.41 -18.86
C ALA A 242 23.84 6.47 -18.40
N GLU A 243 24.13 7.16 -17.28
CA GLU A 243 23.30 8.27 -16.81
C GLU A 243 23.32 9.47 -17.77
N ALA A 244 24.49 9.84 -18.27
CA ALA A 244 24.61 10.93 -19.22
C ALA A 244 23.87 10.60 -20.52
N ALA A 245 24.10 9.41 -21.07
CA ALA A 245 23.49 8.97 -22.33
C ALA A 245 21.96 8.90 -22.25
N ILE A 246 21.41 8.37 -21.15
CA ILE A 246 19.95 8.25 -21.02
C ILE A 246 19.27 9.62 -20.92
N ARG A 247 19.94 10.68 -20.45
CA ARG A 247 19.35 12.03 -20.37
C ARG A 247 19.35 12.79 -21.70
N VAL A 248 20.15 12.37 -22.70
CA VAL A 248 20.30 13.12 -23.96
C VAL A 248 19.16 12.84 -24.93
N GLY A 249 18.56 13.89 -25.48
CA GLY A 249 17.74 13.85 -26.70
C GLY A 249 16.35 13.22 -26.59
N LYS A 250 15.92 12.77 -25.41
CA LYS A 250 14.60 12.16 -25.19
C LYS A 250 13.98 12.57 -23.86
N GLN A 251 12.64 12.51 -23.78
CA GLN A 251 11.93 12.78 -22.54
C GLN A 251 12.21 11.70 -21.48
N PRO A 252 12.30 12.09 -20.20
CA PRO A 252 12.46 11.15 -19.10
C PRO A 252 11.17 10.37 -18.85
N THR A 253 11.19 9.06 -19.06
CA THR A 253 10.01 8.18 -18.90
C THR A 253 10.09 7.29 -17.65
N PHE A 254 11.26 7.18 -17.04
CA PHE A 254 11.49 6.37 -15.85
C PHE A 254 12.60 6.95 -14.98
N PHE A 255 12.63 6.52 -13.72
CA PHE A 255 13.74 6.80 -12.81
C PHE A 255 14.40 5.51 -12.32
N VAL A 256 15.66 5.62 -11.92
CA VAL A 256 16.45 4.54 -11.33
C VAL A 256 16.44 4.68 -9.81
N ILE A 257 16.35 3.54 -9.13
CA ILE A 257 16.62 3.38 -7.69
C ILE A 257 17.69 2.31 -7.50
N THR A 258 18.48 2.45 -6.43
CA THR A 258 19.64 1.59 -6.14
C THR A 258 19.41 0.69 -4.93
N GLY A 259 20.33 -0.26 -4.71
CA GLY A 259 20.33 -1.06 -3.48
C GLY A 259 20.53 -0.21 -2.22
N HIS A 260 21.24 0.92 -2.33
CA HIS A 260 21.39 1.87 -1.22
C HIS A 260 20.04 2.53 -0.87
N ASP A 261 19.30 3.01 -1.87
CA ASP A 261 17.97 3.60 -1.64
C ASP A 261 17.02 2.60 -0.97
N LEU A 262 16.98 1.36 -1.48
CA LEU A 262 16.18 0.28 -0.90
C LEU A 262 16.58 0.00 0.55
N MET A 263 17.87 -0.05 0.86
CA MET A 263 18.33 -0.25 2.23
C MET A 263 17.88 0.90 3.14
N MET A 264 18.00 2.16 2.69
CA MET A 264 17.58 3.33 3.47
C MET A 264 16.07 3.36 3.73
N ILE A 265 15.26 2.94 2.75
CA ILE A 265 13.81 2.75 2.89
C ILE A 265 13.51 1.66 3.92
N LEU A 266 14.19 0.51 3.84
CA LEU A 266 14.00 -0.62 4.76
C LEU A 266 14.49 -0.32 6.18
N LEU A 267 15.40 0.63 6.35
CA LEU A 267 15.81 1.19 7.65
C LEU A 267 14.77 2.19 8.21
N GLY A 268 13.72 2.52 7.45
CA GLY A 268 12.68 3.46 7.88
C GLY A 268 13.07 4.93 7.76
N SER A 269 14.11 5.26 6.99
CA SER A 269 14.61 6.65 6.85
C SER A 269 13.62 7.56 6.12
N LEU A 270 12.84 7.00 5.20
CA LEU A 270 11.76 7.68 4.49
C LEU A 270 10.70 6.63 4.09
N PRO A 271 9.39 6.88 4.26
CA PRO A 271 8.35 5.99 3.76
C PRO A 271 8.50 5.78 2.25
N PHE A 272 8.34 4.55 1.78
CA PHE A 272 8.62 4.21 0.38
C PHE A 272 7.68 4.90 -0.61
N ASP A 273 6.39 5.01 -0.29
CA ASP A 273 5.42 5.72 -1.12
C ASP A 273 5.78 7.22 -1.23
N GLU A 274 6.22 7.84 -0.13
CA GLU A 274 6.73 9.20 -0.12
C GLU A 274 8.01 9.34 -0.96
N PHE A 275 8.97 8.43 -0.79
CA PHE A 275 10.18 8.38 -1.62
C PHE A 275 9.85 8.35 -3.11
N LEU A 276 8.91 7.50 -3.53
CA LEU A 276 8.50 7.37 -4.93
C LEU A 276 7.83 8.65 -5.46
N ARG A 277 6.98 9.31 -4.66
CA ARG A 277 6.37 10.60 -5.04
C ARG A 277 7.44 11.68 -5.23
N ARG A 278 8.44 11.73 -4.35
CA ARG A 278 9.57 12.67 -4.47
C ARG A 278 10.44 12.35 -5.68
N ARG A 279 10.72 11.07 -5.98
CA ARG A 279 11.38 10.66 -7.23
C ARG A 279 10.58 11.06 -8.47
N ARG A 280 9.26 10.85 -8.47
CA ARG A 280 8.37 11.29 -9.57
C ARG A 280 8.49 12.79 -9.80
N ARG A 281 8.49 13.59 -8.72
CA ARG A 281 8.62 15.04 -8.79
C ARG A 281 9.95 15.46 -9.39
N LEU A 282 11.07 14.92 -8.91
CA LEU A 282 12.41 15.18 -9.46
C LEU A 282 12.52 14.76 -10.94
N LEU A 283 11.89 13.65 -11.34
CA LEU A 283 11.85 13.23 -12.73
C LEU A 283 11.05 14.21 -13.60
N ALA A 284 9.91 14.68 -13.11
CA ALA A 284 9.02 15.58 -13.84
C ALA A 284 9.54 17.02 -13.95
N GLU A 285 10.13 17.54 -12.87
CA GLU A 285 10.59 18.94 -12.79
C GLU A 285 12.01 19.12 -13.36
N GLU A 286 12.88 18.13 -13.19
CA GLU A 286 14.32 18.27 -13.46
C GLU A 286 14.90 17.20 -14.40
N ALA A 287 14.06 16.32 -14.95
CA ALA A 287 14.51 15.16 -15.72
C ALA A 287 15.54 14.28 -14.97
N ALA A 288 15.45 14.22 -13.64
CA ALA A 288 16.41 13.52 -12.79
C ALA A 288 16.21 12.01 -12.77
N VAL A 289 16.77 11.32 -13.77
CA VAL A 289 16.73 9.85 -13.91
C VAL A 289 17.37 9.15 -12.71
N THR A 290 18.41 9.72 -12.12
CA THR A 290 19.00 9.30 -10.84
C THR A 290 18.93 10.47 -9.84
N ALA A 291 18.95 10.16 -8.55
CA ALA A 291 19.17 11.11 -7.47
C ALA A 291 19.71 10.35 -6.25
N HIS A 292 20.65 10.96 -5.52
CA HIS A 292 21.12 10.40 -4.25
C HIS A 292 20.00 10.41 -3.21
N PHE A 293 19.96 9.41 -2.32
CA PHE A 293 18.90 9.26 -1.32
C PHE A 293 18.68 10.56 -0.51
N ASP A 294 19.75 11.18 0.00
CA ASP A 294 19.67 12.41 0.81
C ASP A 294 18.97 13.56 0.09
N ARG A 295 19.14 13.64 -1.23
CA ARG A 295 18.46 14.65 -2.05
C ARG A 295 16.97 14.36 -2.17
N VAL A 296 16.58 13.09 -2.19
CA VAL A 296 15.18 12.67 -2.23
C VAL A 296 14.53 12.83 -0.85
N ALA A 297 15.30 12.68 0.24
CA ALA A 297 14.80 12.76 1.61
C ALA A 297 14.62 14.18 2.16
N GLN A 298 15.13 15.20 1.47
CA GLN A 298 14.83 16.62 1.72
C GLN A 298 13.43 16.98 1.23
#